data_AF-A0A925W8K7-F1
#
_entry.id   AF-A0A925W8K7-F1
#
_cell.length_a   1.000
_cell.length_b   1.000
_cell.length_c   1.000
_cell.angle_alpha   90.00
_cell.angle_beta   90.00
_cell.angle_gamma   90.00
#
_symmetry.space_group_name_H-M   'P 1'
#
loop_
_entity.id
_entity.type
_entity.pdbx_description
1 polymer ?
#
loop_
_entity_poly.entity_id
_entity_poly.type
_entity_poly.pdbx_seq_one_letter_code
_entity_poly.pdbx_strand_id
1 'polypeptide(L)' 'IRERGLTLLGVSLTALDDDSSVQLALEFERGSGPALDVTLDSVRSRFGARSVTRATLLGTRAPLEVPLLPDDPP' A
#
# COMPACT_ATOMS: atom_id res chain seq x y z
N ILE A 1 -2.48 16.63 12.49
CA ILE A 1 -1.00 16.73 12.27
C ILE A 1 -0.63 18.16 11.90
N ARG A 2 -1.19 18.76 10.82
CA ARG A 2 -1.04 20.21 10.53
C ARG A 2 -1.54 21.11 11.66
N GLU A 3 -2.72 20.82 12.23
CA GLU A 3 -3.29 21.60 13.36
C GLU A 3 -2.48 21.50 14.67
N ARG A 4 -1.56 20.53 14.78
CA ARG A 4 -0.72 20.32 15.97
C ARG A 4 0.68 20.94 15.82
N GLY A 5 0.95 21.68 14.74
CA GLY A 5 2.25 22.31 14.48
C GLY A 5 3.39 21.33 14.16
N LEU A 6 3.09 20.05 13.93
CA LEU A 6 4.11 19.05 13.57
C LEU A 6 4.48 19.22 12.08
N THR A 7 5.65 19.79 11.84
CA THR A 7 6.19 20.07 10.49
C THR A 7 7.14 18.99 9.97
N LEU A 8 7.56 18.05 10.82
CA LEU A 8 8.48 16.98 10.48
C LEU A 8 8.00 15.64 11.04
N LEU A 9 8.03 14.60 10.20
CA LEU A 9 7.84 13.21 10.59
C LEU A 9 9.05 12.41 10.10
N GLY A 10 9.84 11.87 11.04
CA GLY A 10 10.90 10.91 10.73
C GLY A 10 10.37 9.49 10.85
N VAL A 11 10.52 8.69 9.80
CA VAL A 11 10.24 7.25 9.81
C VAL A 11 11.54 6.53 9.48
N SER A 12 11.89 5.52 10.28
CA SER A 12 13.03 4.64 10.02
C SER A 12 12.53 3.22 9.95
N LEU A 13 12.87 2.52 8.87
CA LEU A 13 12.57 1.11 8.69
C LEU A 13 13.88 0.33 8.74
N THR A 14 13.87 -0.78 9.45
CA THR A 14 15.01 -1.70 9.61
C THR A 14 14.58 -3.10 9.20
N ALA A 15 15.53 -4.02 9.01
CA ALA A 15 15.27 -5.39 8.54
C ALA A 15 14.62 -5.44 7.14
N LEU A 16 15.02 -4.51 6.26
CA LEU A 16 14.81 -4.65 4.83
C LEU A 16 15.90 -5.56 4.28
N ASP A 17 15.50 -6.57 3.53
CA ASP A 17 16.39 -7.52 2.89
C ASP A 17 16.03 -7.58 1.39
N ASP A 18 16.90 -8.17 0.57
CA ASP A 18 16.63 -8.30 -0.86
C ASP A 18 15.52 -9.34 -1.15
N ASP A 19 15.07 -9.42 -2.40
CA ASP A 19 13.98 -10.35 -2.77
C ASP A 19 14.38 -11.84 -2.73
N SER A 20 15.68 -12.12 -2.54
CA SER A 20 16.24 -13.45 -2.34
C SER A 20 16.19 -13.89 -0.87
N SER A 21 15.89 -12.94 0.04
CA SER A 21 15.48 -13.29 1.40
C SER A 21 14.23 -14.16 1.35
N VAL A 22 14.24 -15.25 2.14
CA VAL A 22 13.05 -16.09 2.29
C VAL A 22 12.00 -15.22 2.99
N GLN A 23 11.04 -14.71 2.20
CA GLN A 23 9.85 -14.08 2.76
C GLN A 23 9.27 -15.07 3.77
N LEU A 24 9.31 -14.70 5.06
CA LEU A 24 8.63 -15.48 6.08
C LEU A 24 7.20 -15.67 5.61
N ALA A 25 6.70 -16.91 5.70
CA ALA A 25 5.35 -17.22 5.28
C ALA A 25 4.43 -16.17 5.89
N LEU A 26 3.84 -15.33 5.05
CA LEU A 26 2.68 -14.58 5.50
C LEU A 26 1.69 -15.68 5.86
N GLU A 27 1.28 -15.74 7.12
CA GLU A 27 0.32 -16.73 7.60
C GLU A 27 -1.04 -16.45 6.95
N PHE A 28 -1.18 -16.77 5.66
CA PHE A 28 -2.46 -16.80 4.96
C PHE A 28 -3.27 -18.06 5.34
N GLU A 29 -2.78 -18.86 6.29
CA GLU A 29 -3.57 -19.92 6.88
C GLU A 29 -4.87 -19.37 7.46
N ARG A 30 -5.89 -20.23 7.56
CA ARG A 30 -7.23 -19.93 8.09
C ARG A 30 -7.26 -19.28 9.50
N GLY A 31 -6.11 -19.06 10.13
CA GLY A 31 -5.89 -18.37 11.41
C GLY A 31 -5.35 -16.94 11.31
N SER A 32 -5.03 -16.40 10.12
CA SER A 32 -4.86 -14.96 9.94
C SER A 32 -6.20 -14.29 10.24
N GLY A 33 -6.38 -13.88 11.49
CA GLY A 33 -7.60 -13.25 11.95
C GLY A 33 -7.91 -11.97 11.17
N PRO A 34 -9.09 -11.37 11.40
CA PRO A 34 -9.53 -10.15 10.72
C PRO A 34 -8.57 -8.96 10.91
N ALA A 35 -7.58 -9.06 11.79
CA ALA A 35 -6.61 -8.00 12.06
C ALA A 35 -5.85 -7.54 10.82
N LEU A 36 -5.40 -8.45 9.94
CA LEU A 36 -4.69 -8.04 8.72
C LEU A 36 -5.61 -7.28 7.77
N ASP A 37 -6.79 -7.83 7.50
CA ASP A 37 -7.79 -7.23 6.62
C ASP A 37 -8.27 -5.87 7.17
N VAL A 38 -8.64 -5.82 8.44
CA VAL A 38 -9.03 -4.59 9.17
C VAL A 38 -7.92 -3.54 9.15
N THR A 39 -6.65 -3.95 9.25
CA THR A 39 -5.53 -3.02 9.17
C THR A 39 -5.41 -2.44 7.77
N LEU A 40 -5.48 -3.27 6.73
CA LEU A 40 -5.43 -2.82 5.33
C LEU A 40 -6.60 -1.89 5.01
N ASP A 41 -7.82 -2.22 5.46
CA ASP A 41 -9.01 -1.39 5.30
C ASP A 41 -8.89 -0.06 6.05
N SER A 42 -8.37 -0.06 7.27
CA SER A 42 -8.16 1.16 8.05
C SER A 42 -7.16 2.10 7.37
N VAL A 43 -6.07 1.53 6.83
CA VAL A 43 -5.07 2.28 6.06
C VAL A 43 -5.69 2.82 4.77
N ARG A 44 -6.45 2.00 4.03
CA ARG A 44 -7.15 2.42 2.80
C ARG A 44 -8.17 3.52 3.06
N SER A 45 -8.98 3.40 4.11
CA SER A 45 -9.99 4.40 4.51
C SER A 45 -9.33 5.75 4.83
N ARG A 46 -8.18 5.72 5.51
CA ARG A 46 -7.48 6.93 5.96
C ARG A 46 -6.60 7.59 4.91
N PHE A 47 -5.95 6.80 4.05
CA PHE A 47 -4.88 7.27 3.16
C PHE A 47 -5.19 7.04 1.67
N GLY A 48 -6.34 6.42 1.35
CA GLY A 48 -6.79 6.15 0.00
C GLY A 48 -6.29 4.82 -0.56
N ALA A 49 -6.80 4.43 -1.73
CA ALA A 49 -6.57 3.11 -2.32
C ALA A 49 -5.12 2.83 -2.76
N ARG A 50 -4.29 3.87 -2.92
CA ARG A 50 -2.87 3.74 -3.29
C ARG A 50 -1.91 3.70 -2.10
N SER A 51 -2.43 3.63 -0.88
CA SER A 51 -1.64 3.65 0.35
C SER A 51 -0.83 2.38 0.60
N VAL A 52 -1.25 1.25 0.02
CA VAL A 52 -0.53 -0.01 0.02
C VAL A 52 -0.49 -0.51 -1.42
N THR A 53 0.71 -0.81 -1.93
CA THR A 53 0.92 -1.35 -3.28
C THR A 53 1.84 -2.57 -3.20
N ARG A 54 1.88 -3.38 -4.26
CA ARG A 54 2.82 -4.50 -4.32
C ARG A 54 4.25 -3.98 -4.38
N ALA A 55 5.13 -4.52 -3.53
CA ALA A 55 6.55 -4.19 -3.53
C ALA A 55 7.24 -4.47 -4.88
N THR A 56 6.76 -5.46 -5.65
CA THR A 56 7.26 -5.75 -7.01
C THR A 56 7.06 -4.61 -8.02
N LEU A 57 6.21 -3.63 -7.71
CA LEU A 57 6.01 -2.43 -8.54
C LEU A 57 7.02 -1.32 -8.23
N LEU A 58 7.85 -1.46 -7.18
CA LEU A 58 8.92 -0.51 -6.88
C LEU A 58 9.94 -0.50 -8.04
N GLY A 59 10.40 0.69 -8.44
CA GLY A 59 11.27 0.86 -9.61
C GLY A 59 10.57 0.64 -10.96
N THR A 60 9.33 0.16 -10.97
CA THR A 60 8.52 0.04 -12.19
C THR A 60 7.81 1.36 -12.43
N ARG A 61 7.89 1.89 -13.66
CA ARG A 61 7.09 3.05 -14.06
C ARG A 61 5.62 2.67 -13.95
N ALA A 62 4.80 3.50 -13.29
CA ALA A 62 3.36 3.31 -13.27
C ALA A 62 2.85 3.13 -14.71
N PRO A 63 1.93 2.18 -14.98
CA PRO A 63 1.35 2.05 -16.30
C PRO A 63 0.78 3.41 -16.70
N LEU A 64 1.09 3.85 -17.92
CA LEU A 64 0.48 5.05 -18.49
C LEU A 64 -1.04 4.90 -18.34
N GLU A 65 -1.68 5.83 -17.64
CA GLU A 65 -3.13 5.89 -17.63
C GLU A 65 -3.57 6.08 -19.08
N VAL A 66 -4.26 5.08 -19.62
CA VAL A 66 -4.83 5.13 -20.96
C VAL A 66 -6.02 6.07 -20.89
N PRO A 67 -6.07 7.16 -21.69
CA PRO A 67 -7.25 8.02 -21.72
C PRO A 67 -8.48 7.19 -22.08
N LEU A 68 -9.49 7.23 -21.22
CA LEU A 68 -10.79 6.66 -21.53
C LEU A 68 -11.50 7.61 -22.50
N LEU A 69 -11.99 7.07 -23.61
CA LEU A 69 -12.88 7.81 -24.50
C LEU A 69 -14.20 8.08 -23.74
N PRO A 70 -14.79 9.28 -23.85
CA PRO A 70 -16.12 9.53 -23.30
C PRO A 70 -17.11 8.48 -23.83
N ASP A 71 -17.96 7.95 -22.96
CA ASP A 71 -19.10 7.14 -23.42
C ASP A 71 -19.95 8.01 -24.35
N ASP A 72 -20.35 7.45 -25.50
CA ASP A 72 -21.29 8.14 -26.38
C ASP A 72 -22.59 8.37 -25.60
N PRO A 73 -23.09 9.62 -25.52
CA PRO A 73 -24.38 9.87 -24.89
C PRO A 73 -25.49 9.13 -25.66
N PRO A 74 -26.55 8.66 -24.97
CA PRO A 74 -27.68 7.99 -25.61
C PRO A 74 -28.44 8.89 -26.58
#